data_AF-A0A7R7AXN2-F1
#
_entry.id   AF-A0A7R7AXN2-F1
#
_cell.length_a   1.000
_cell.length_b   1.000
_cell.length_c   1.000
_cell.angle_alpha   90.00
_cell.angle_beta   90.00
_cell.angle_gamma   90.00
#
_symmetry.space_group_name_H-M   'P 1'
#
loop_
_entity.id
_entity.type
_entity.pdbx_description
1 polymer ?
#
loop_
_entity_poly.entity_id
_entity_poly.type
_entity_poly.pdbx_seq_one_letter_code
_entity_poly.pdbx_strand_id
1 'polypeptide(L)' 'MSCVELNGALGENAGEISQTAITRGKVANTSVPRWLLGGSRVKAAVANRETARIDRLKQQQDAIAAVRERKCPRSAG' A
#
# COMPACT_ATOMS: atom_id res chain seq x y z
N MET A 1 -18.64 0.49 12.77
CA MET A 1 -17.98 -0.56 11.98
C MET A 1 -18.58 -1.91 12.32
N SER A 2 -19.54 -2.32 11.50
CA SER A 2 -20.04 -3.69 11.35
C SER A 2 -19.01 -4.55 10.61
N CYS A 3 -19.17 -5.86 10.64
CA CYS A 3 -18.28 -6.79 9.94
C CYS A 3 -18.26 -6.59 8.43
N VAL A 4 -19.39 -6.17 7.84
CA VAL A 4 -19.50 -5.86 6.41
C VAL A 4 -18.66 -4.61 6.09
N GLU A 5 -18.77 -3.57 6.93
CA GLU A 5 -17.97 -2.34 6.78
C GLU A 5 -16.47 -2.63 6.93
N LEU A 6 -16.07 -3.48 7.88
CA LEU A 6 -14.67 -3.89 8.06
C LEU A 6 -14.13 -4.69 6.87
N ASN A 7 -14.94 -5.58 6.29
CA ASN A 7 -14.57 -6.33 5.09
C ASN A 7 -14.41 -5.42 3.87
N GLY A 8 -15.33 -4.47 3.68
CA GLY A 8 -15.24 -3.47 2.62
C GLY A 8 -13.99 -2.61 2.76
N ALA A 9 -13.73 -2.09 3.96
CA ALA A 9 -12.54 -1.28 4.24
C ALA A 9 -11.23 -2.05 4.05
N LEU A 10 -11.17 -3.33 4.39
CA LEU A 10 -10.02 -4.19 4.10
C LEU A 10 -9.78 -4.35 2.59
N GLY A 11 -10.86 -4.57 1.82
CA GLY A 11 -10.80 -4.71 0.37
C GLY A 11 -10.32 -3.44 -0.33
N GLU A 12 -10.86 -2.28 0.07
CA GLU A 12 -10.45 -0.97 -0.45
C GLU A 12 -8.97 -0.69 -0.16
N ASN A 13 -8.52 -0.88 1.09
CA ASN A 13 -7.11 -0.73 1.45
C ASN A 13 -6.21 -1.69 0.66
N ALA A 14 -6.62 -2.94 0.47
CA ALA A 14 -5.87 -3.91 -0.34
C ALA A 14 -5.74 -3.45 -1.81
N GLY A 15 -6.80 -2.85 -2.36
CA GLY A 15 -6.78 -2.24 -3.69
C GLY A 15 -5.79 -1.08 -3.78
N GLU A 16 -5.80 -0.15 -2.82
CA GLU A 16 -4.88 0.98 -2.77
C GLU A 16 -3.41 0.54 -2.60
N ILE A 17 -3.15 -0.46 -1.76
CA ILE A 17 -1.81 -1.06 -1.59
C ILE A 17 -1.31 -1.60 -2.93
N SER A 18 -2.16 -2.33 -3.65
CA SER A 18 -1.81 -2.94 -4.93
C SER A 18 -1.49 -1.89 -5.99
N GLN A 19 -2.32 -0.85 -6.10
CA GLN A 19 -2.08 0.26 -7.04
C GLN A 19 -0.81 1.05 -6.70
N THR A 20 -0.56 1.29 -5.42
CA THR A 20 0.64 1.98 -4.95
C THR A 20 1.90 1.15 -5.21
N ALA A 21 1.84 -0.17 -5.00
CA ALA A 21 2.93 -1.09 -5.30
C ALA A 21 3.24 -1.14 -6.81
N ILE A 22 2.21 -1.16 -7.67
CA ILE A 22 2.38 -1.09 -9.14
C ILE A 22 3.05 0.24 -9.52
N THR A 23 2.60 1.35 -8.94
CA THR A 23 3.15 2.69 -9.22
C THR A 23 4.61 2.79 -8.78
N ARG A 24 4.94 2.31 -7.57
CA ARG A 24 6.31 2.19 -7.09
C ARG A 24 7.18 1.36 -8.05
N GLY A 25 6.67 0.23 -8.53
CA GLY A 25 7.35 -0.62 -9.51
C GLY A 25 7.64 0.12 -10.82
N LYS A 26 6.66 0.87 -11.34
CA LYS A 26 6.84 1.72 -12.53
C LYS A 26 7.90 2.80 -12.32
N VAL A 27 7.88 3.49 -11.19
CA VAL A 27 8.89 4.50 -10.82
C VAL A 27 10.28 3.87 -10.73
N ALA A 28 10.40 2.71 -10.08
CA ALA A 28 11.65 1.97 -9.95
C ALA A 28 12.17 1.42 -11.29
N ASN A 29 11.30 1.13 -12.25
CA ASN A 29 11.68 0.65 -13.58
C ASN A 29 11.91 1.78 -14.60
N THR A 30 11.54 3.03 -14.28
CA THR A 30 11.74 4.16 -15.20
C THR A 30 13.24 4.39 -15.42
N SER A 31 13.65 4.31 -16.68
CA SER A 31 15.03 4.62 -17.09
C SER A 31 15.24 6.13 -17.02
N VAL A 32 16.23 6.56 -16.25
CA VAL A 32 16.61 7.97 -16.16
C VAL A 32 17.89 8.16 -16.96
N PRO A 33 17.89 9.02 -18.00
CA PRO A 33 19.06 9.23 -18.84
C PRO A 33 20.28 9.68 -18.02
N ARG A 34 21.47 9.19 -18.39
CA ARG A 34 22.74 9.47 -17.69
C ARG A 34 23.13 10.94 -17.65
N TRP A 35 22.69 11.74 -18.64
CA TRP A 35 22.96 13.18 -18.69
C TRP A 35 22.13 13.97 -17.68
N LEU A 36 21.08 13.37 -17.10
CA LEU A 36 20.27 13.99 -16.05
C LEU A 36 20.97 13.82 -14.70
N LEU A 37 21.92 14.71 -14.42
CA LEU A 37 22.66 14.74 -13.15
C LEU A 37 21.67 14.77 -11.97
N GLY A 38 21.77 13.79 -11.07
CA GLY A 38 20.87 13.64 -9.92
C GLY A 38 19.55 12.94 -10.20
N GLY A 39 19.23 12.60 -11.45
CA GLY A 39 17.99 11.92 -11.83
C GLY A 39 17.79 10.56 -11.15
N SER A 40 18.86 9.79 -10.94
CA SER A 40 18.82 8.53 -10.18
C SER A 40 18.49 8.74 -8.69
N ARG A 41 18.93 9.86 -8.10
CA ARG A 41 18.62 10.21 -6.70
C ARG A 41 17.16 10.60 -6.54
N VAL A 42 16.61 11.37 -7.48
CA VAL A 42 15.19 11.73 -7.49
C VAL A 42 14.32 10.49 -7.66
N LYS A 43 14.66 9.60 -8.60
CA LYS A 43 13.98 8.31 -8.76
C LYS A 43 13.98 7.49 -7.46
N ALA A 44 15.12 7.41 -6.77
CA ALA A 44 15.21 6.72 -5.49
C ALA A 44 14.35 7.41 -4.41
N ALA A 45 14.35 8.74 -4.35
CA ALA A 45 13.53 9.50 -3.40
C ALA A 45 12.02 9.29 -3.63
N VAL A 46 11.55 9.27 -4.89
CA VAL A 46 10.15 9.00 -5.23
C VAL A 46 9.80 7.54 -4.89
N ALA A 47 10.65 6.57 -5.25
CA ALA A 47 10.42 5.17 -4.90
C ALA A 47 10.35 4.94 -3.38
N ASN A 48 11.19 5.65 -2.61
CA ASN A 48 11.16 5.60 -1.14
C ASN A 48 9.89 6.24 -0.58
N ARG A 49 9.40 7.34 -1.19
CA ARG A 49 8.12 7.97 -0.80
C ARG A 49 6.94 7.04 -1.03
N GLU A 50 6.88 6.37 -2.18
CA GLU A 50 5.84 5.38 -2.46
C GLU A 50 5.94 4.18 -1.49
N THR A 51 7.16 3.77 -1.11
CA THR A 51 7.36 2.72 -0.10
C THR A 51 6.78 3.13 1.26
N ALA A 52 7.06 4.35 1.73
CA ALA A 52 6.49 4.86 2.98
C ALA A 52 4.95 4.96 2.93
N ARG A 53 4.37 5.21 1.74
CA ARG A 53 2.92 5.19 1.55
C ARG A 53 2.35 3.78 1.67
N ILE A 54 3.00 2.78 1.07
CA ILE A 54 2.62 1.36 1.20
C ILE A 54 2.64 0.92 2.67
N ASP A 55 3.68 1.29 3.41
CA ASP A 55 3.81 0.90 4.82
C ASP A 55 2.68 1.48 5.68
N ARG A 56 2.27 2.72 5.43
CA ARG A 56 1.10 3.32 6.10
C ARG A 56 -0.20 2.60 5.78
N LEU A 57 -0.42 2.24 4.51
CA LEU A 57 -1.62 1.51 4.11
C LEU A 57 -1.64 0.10 4.72
N LYS A 58 -0.48 -0.57 4.80
CA LYS A 58 -0.34 -1.86 5.50
C LYS A 58 -0.68 -1.74 6.99
N GLN A 59 -0.16 -0.74 7.68
CA GLN A 59 -0.49 -0.50 9.09
C GLN A 59 -2.00 -0.28 9.30
N GLN A 60 -2.66 0.42 8.39
CA GLN A 60 -4.12 0.58 8.44
C GLN A 60 -4.85 -0.74 8.19
N GLN A 61 -4.41 -1.52 7.21
CA GLN A 61 -4.96 -2.85 6.94
C GLN A 61 -4.83 -3.76 8.17
N ASP A 62 -3.66 -3.81 8.80
CA ASP A 62 -3.40 -4.61 9.99
C ASP A 62 -4.29 -4.18 11.17
N ALA A 63 -4.47 -2.86 11.36
CA ALA A 63 -5.35 -2.33 12.40
C ALA A 63 -6.81 -2.72 12.16
N ILE A 64 -7.30 -2.62 10.91
CA ILE A 64 -8.67 -3.02 10.55
C ILE A 64 -8.84 -4.54 10.68
N ALA A 65 -7.83 -5.32 10.28
CA ALA A 65 -7.83 -6.78 10.41
C ALA A 65 -7.89 -7.20 11.88
N ALA A 66 -7.13 -6.57 12.76
CA ALA A 66 -7.17 -6.83 14.20
C ALA A 66 -8.53 -6.48 14.82
N VAL A 67 -9.15 -5.37 14.39
CA VAL A 67 -10.51 -5.01 14.82
C VAL A 67 -11.54 -6.01 14.32
N ARG A 68 -11.41 -6.47 13.07
CA ARG A 68 -12.27 -7.51 12.48
C ARG A 68 -12.14 -8.82 13.23
N GLU A 69 -10.94 -9.27 13.53
CA GLU A 69 -10.71 -10.52 14.27
C GLU A 69 -11.34 -10.49 15.67
N ARG A 70 -11.35 -9.32 16.33
CA ARG A 70 -11.99 -9.13 17.64
C ARG A 70 -13.51 -9.02 17.57
N LYS A 71 -14.05 -8.35 16.55
CA LYS A 71 -15.49 -8.01 16.47
C LYS A 71 -16.32 -9.01 15.68
N CYS A 72 -15.72 -9.68 14.71
CA CYS A 72 -16.44 -10.56 13.81
C CYS A 72 -16.19 -12.00 14.25
N PRO A 73 -17.25 -12.79 14.51
CA PRO A 73 -17.08 -14.23 14.63
C PRO A 73 -16.41 -14.70 13.34
N ARG A 74 -15.33 -15.48 13.42
CA ARG A 74 -14.82 -16.21 12.25
C ARG A 74 -16.03 -16.92 11.67
N SER A 75 -16.47 -16.54 10.47
CA SER A 75 -17.47 -17.32 9.77
C SER A 75 -16.95 -18.75 9.78
N ALA A 76 -17.65 -19.63 10.49
CA ALA A 76 -17.42 -21.05 10.40
C ALA A 76 -17.62 -21.40 8.93
N GLY A 77 -16.52 -21.75 8.26
CA GLY A 77 -16.56 -22.33 6.94
C GLY A 77 -17.13 -23.74 7.02
#